data_AF-A0A495JD39-F1
#
_entry.id   AF-A0A495JD39-F1
#
_cell.length_a   1.000
_cell.length_b   1.000
_cell.length_c   1.000
_cell.angle_alpha   90.00
_cell.angle_beta   90.00
_cell.angle_gamma   90.00
#
_symmetry.space_group_name_H-M   'P 1'
#
loop_
_entity.id
_entity.type
_entity.pdbx_description
1 polymer ?
#
loop_
_entity_poly.entity_id
_entity_poly.type
_entity_poly.pdbx_seq_one_letter_code
_entity_poly.pdbx_strand_id
1 'polypeptide(L)'
;MAGAASLSGLALATGGSAVTGSSLVDDRKVSRQLTTVERPSTVLTATEAGKGTPAPGDGQSGSPQSDEGGEVRSVACDSAELVAALTQANAEGGGALKLAPKCTYVLAAHADPGDASGGERSGLPVIYQPISIEGADATIARDATAEEFRFFTVRDGGELKLSNITLTNGRAASGGGIRIDHGGNAVVEHTTFTDSAALAPEGGGGGIFNDGHLTLTDSKFANNSAAGWAGRGGGLLNGGVLTVKGAEFTNNRAGGFGGGFANYQGAADISESTFAHNTAGEGGGIASVAARTKVWQTKVTANTARVGGGVVNKDATITLRDLTISHNTSEVAGGGVASIQGLLTLDDSTVTSNTTGGDGGGISAEQSNVLVRKSESSHNQALGPESKGGGIAVTQGQMSLFKSKVIENRAAGEPGGLSETEIVVKVDDKTVITGNRPCGDDRADDGCRVD
;
A
#
# COMPACT_ATOMS: atom_id res chain seq x y z
N MET A 1 54.73 1.21 -38.87
CA MET A 1 55.12 2.35 -39.74
C MET A 1 54.41 3.59 -39.26
N ALA A 2 55.10 4.71 -39.34
CA ALA A 2 54.87 5.97 -38.63
C ALA A 2 53.59 6.74 -39.02
N GLY A 3 53.23 7.71 -38.17
CA GLY A 3 52.28 8.78 -38.51
C GLY A 3 51.84 9.61 -37.30
N ALA A 4 52.77 10.31 -36.65
CA ALA A 4 52.49 11.31 -35.62
C ALA A 4 52.42 12.73 -36.20
N ALA A 5 51.54 13.57 -35.65
CA ALA A 5 51.63 15.04 -35.61
C ALA A 5 50.69 15.53 -34.50
N SER A 6 51.15 15.76 -33.26
CA SER A 6 51.72 17.00 -32.73
C SER A 6 50.77 18.20 -32.76
N LEU A 7 50.35 18.72 -31.59
CA LEU A 7 50.89 19.97 -31.03
C LEU A 7 50.24 20.34 -29.67
N SER A 8 51.12 20.67 -28.72
CA SER A 8 51.05 21.74 -27.70
C SER A 8 49.84 21.88 -26.75
N GLY A 9 50.12 21.79 -25.45
CA GLY A 9 49.23 22.25 -24.39
C GLY A 9 49.26 23.76 -24.15
N LEU A 10 48.28 24.24 -23.39
CA LEU A 10 48.37 25.44 -22.56
C LEU A 10 47.38 25.31 -21.39
N ALA A 11 47.83 25.71 -20.21
CA ALA A 11 47.14 25.57 -18.94
C ALA A 11 46.30 26.80 -18.56
N LEU A 12 45.42 26.59 -17.56
CA LEU A 12 44.87 27.55 -16.58
C LEU A 12 43.83 28.58 -17.09
N ALA A 13 42.59 28.47 -16.61
CA ALA A 13 42.10 29.19 -15.41
C ALA A 13 40.57 29.39 -15.44
N THR A 14 39.94 29.05 -14.32
CA THR A 14 38.80 29.71 -13.64
C THR A 14 37.76 30.48 -14.46
N GLY A 15 36.50 30.07 -14.32
CA GLY A 15 35.36 30.94 -14.64
C GLY A 15 34.05 30.25 -14.29
N GLY A 16 33.49 30.58 -13.12
CA GLY A 16 32.13 30.21 -12.78
C GLY A 16 31.16 30.81 -13.79
N SER A 17 30.10 30.07 -14.11
CA SER A 17 28.93 30.62 -14.79
C SER A 17 27.70 30.34 -13.96
N ALA A 18 27.11 31.45 -13.55
CA ALA A 18 25.81 31.58 -12.95
C ALA A 18 24.73 31.06 -13.90
N VAL A 19 23.68 30.47 -13.33
CA VAL A 19 22.36 30.43 -13.95
C VAL A 19 21.44 31.31 -13.10
N THR A 20 21.23 32.53 -13.58
CA THR A 20 20.00 33.32 -13.39
C THR A 20 18.85 32.50 -14.00
N GLY A 21 17.67 32.32 -13.42
CA GLY A 21 16.89 33.19 -12.57
C GLY A 21 15.56 33.50 -13.28
N SER A 22 14.46 32.90 -12.83
CA SER A 22 13.07 33.36 -13.01
C SER A 22 12.17 32.46 -12.15
N SER A 23 11.21 32.91 -11.34
CA SER A 23 10.70 34.23 -10.99
C SER A 23 9.88 34.01 -9.72
N LEU A 24 10.26 34.67 -8.64
CA LEU A 24 9.50 34.73 -7.38
C LEU A 24 8.33 35.71 -7.56
N VAL A 25 7.11 35.27 -7.23
CA VAL A 25 6.04 36.20 -6.89
C VAL A 25 5.94 36.24 -5.37
N ASP A 26 6.19 37.44 -4.86
CA ASP A 26 6.16 37.93 -3.50
C ASP A 26 4.75 37.75 -2.90
N ASP A 27 4.65 37.20 -1.68
CA ASP A 27 3.49 37.47 -0.83
C ASP A 27 3.93 37.65 0.63
N ARG A 28 4.13 38.91 0.97
CA ARG A 28 4.45 39.38 2.31
C ARG A 28 3.21 39.37 3.19
N LYS A 29 3.39 38.76 4.37
CA LYS A 29 2.90 39.21 5.68
C LYS A 29 1.44 39.66 5.76
N VAL A 30 0.59 38.75 6.24
CA VAL A 30 -0.52 39.13 7.13
C VAL A 30 -0.39 38.32 8.42
N SER A 31 0.14 38.99 9.44
CA SER A 31 0.08 38.53 10.83
C SER A 31 -1.22 39.06 11.43
N ARG A 32 -2.17 38.18 11.77
CA ARG A 32 -3.29 38.49 12.68
C ARG A 32 -3.63 37.30 13.57
N GLN A 33 -3.29 37.48 14.84
CA GLN A 33 -3.88 36.93 16.07
C GLN A 33 -4.95 35.83 15.92
N LEU A 34 -4.61 34.60 16.31
CA LEU A 34 -5.59 33.64 16.81
C LEU A 34 -5.98 34.05 18.24
N THR A 35 -7.17 34.61 18.39
CA THR A 35 -7.85 34.70 19.68
C THR A 35 -8.80 33.51 19.81
N THR A 36 -8.76 32.95 21.01
CA THR A 36 -9.59 31.87 21.58
C THR A 36 -11.06 31.92 21.16
N VAL A 37 -11.57 30.81 20.62
CA VAL A 37 -13.02 30.56 20.53
C VAL A 37 -13.35 29.41 21.48
N GLU A 38 -13.92 29.78 22.63
CA GLU A 38 -14.61 28.90 23.56
C GLU A 38 -15.83 28.27 22.86
N ARG A 39 -16.03 26.96 23.05
CA ARG A 39 -17.28 26.27 22.72
C ARG A 39 -18.21 26.35 23.94
N PRO A 40 -19.46 26.82 23.85
CA PRO A 40 -20.44 26.55 24.88
C PRO A 40 -21.06 25.18 24.66
N SER A 41 -21.01 24.37 25.70
CA SER A 41 -21.82 23.16 25.87
C SER A 41 -23.26 23.55 26.13
N THR A 42 -24.20 23.04 25.33
CA THR A 42 -25.63 23.09 25.69
C THR A 42 -26.08 21.70 26.09
N VAL A 43 -26.23 21.55 27.40
CA VAL A 43 -26.94 20.46 28.07
C VAL A 43 -28.43 20.68 27.84
N LEU A 44 -29.12 19.71 27.25
CA LEU A 44 -30.58 19.62 27.34
C LEU A 44 -30.94 18.27 27.96
N THR A 45 -31.43 18.39 29.19
CA THR A 45 -32.07 17.37 30.01
C THR A 45 -33.37 16.90 29.37
N ALA A 46 -33.61 15.59 29.37
CA ALA A 46 -34.95 15.02 29.27
C ALA A 46 -35.09 13.86 30.25
N THR A 47 -36.25 13.86 30.89
CA THR A 47 -36.69 13.22 32.13
C THR A 47 -37.00 11.72 32.03
N GLU A 48 -36.78 11.01 33.14
CA GLU A 48 -37.25 9.64 33.39
C GLU A 48 -38.78 9.56 33.59
N ALA A 49 -39.41 8.59 32.93
CA ALA A 49 -40.58 7.79 33.33
C ALA A 49 -40.75 6.72 32.23
N GLY A 50 -41.06 5.43 32.42
CA GLY A 50 -41.47 4.62 33.55
C GLY A 50 -41.54 3.16 33.05
N LYS A 51 -41.49 2.21 33.97
CA LYS A 51 -41.47 0.76 33.71
C LYS A 51 -42.75 0.25 33.02
N GLY A 52 -42.59 -0.70 32.10
CA GLY A 52 -43.66 -1.56 31.62
C GLY A 52 -43.16 -2.62 30.63
N THR A 53 -42.94 -3.85 31.10
CA THR A 53 -42.78 -5.04 30.25
C THR A 53 -44.15 -5.54 29.77
N PRO A 54 -44.22 -6.06 28.54
CA PRO A 54 -44.78 -7.40 28.37
C PRO A 54 -43.98 -8.29 27.40
N ALA A 55 -44.23 -9.59 27.54
CA ALA A 55 -43.59 -10.74 26.90
C ALA A 55 -44.04 -10.94 25.41
N PRO A 56 -43.50 -11.93 24.68
CA PRO A 56 -43.20 -11.85 23.24
C PRO A 56 -44.40 -12.13 22.34
N GLY A 57 -44.45 -11.43 21.21
CA GLY A 57 -45.33 -11.72 20.08
C GLY A 57 -44.50 -11.98 18.84
N ASP A 58 -44.70 -13.16 18.24
CA ASP A 58 -44.15 -13.56 16.95
C ASP A 58 -44.56 -12.55 15.86
N GLY A 59 -43.57 -11.95 15.22
CA GLY A 59 -43.75 -11.00 14.13
C GLY A 59 -42.57 -11.11 13.18
N GLN A 60 -42.73 -11.92 12.14
CA GLN A 60 -41.89 -11.86 10.95
C GLN A 60 -41.96 -10.44 10.37
N SER A 61 -40.91 -9.64 10.57
CA SER A 61 -40.70 -8.41 9.83
C SER A 61 -39.58 -8.64 8.84
N GLY A 62 -39.97 -8.83 7.57
CA GLY A 62 -39.07 -8.93 6.45
C GLY A 62 -38.12 -7.73 6.40
N SER A 63 -36.84 -8.03 6.35
CA SER A 63 -35.81 -7.14 5.83
C SER A 63 -36.20 -6.69 4.42
N PRO A 64 -36.01 -5.42 4.03
CA PRO A 64 -36.22 -5.00 2.66
C PRO A 64 -35.14 -5.65 1.80
N GLN A 65 -35.48 -6.76 1.14
CA GLN A 65 -34.75 -7.22 -0.03
C GLN A 65 -35.02 -6.20 -1.13
N SER A 66 -34.01 -5.43 -1.51
CA SER A 66 -33.99 -4.85 -2.85
C SER A 66 -33.73 -5.99 -3.82
N ASP A 67 -34.81 -6.60 -4.29
CA ASP A 67 -34.81 -7.51 -5.44
C ASP A 67 -34.31 -6.76 -6.68
N GLU A 68 -33.01 -6.83 -6.97
CA GLU A 68 -32.48 -6.56 -8.31
C GLU A 68 -32.85 -7.76 -9.20
N GLY A 69 -34.08 -7.73 -9.72
CA GLY A 69 -34.66 -8.75 -10.60
C GLY A 69 -34.07 -8.78 -12.01
N GLY A 70 -32.76 -8.97 -12.14
CA GLY A 70 -32.13 -9.40 -13.39
C GLY A 70 -32.01 -10.94 -13.42
N GLU A 71 -32.36 -11.57 -14.54
CA GLU A 71 -32.16 -13.01 -14.72
C GLU A 71 -30.66 -13.36 -14.62
N VAL A 72 -30.29 -14.23 -13.67
CA VAL A 72 -28.89 -14.66 -13.49
C VAL A 72 -28.51 -15.60 -14.62
N ARG A 73 -27.60 -15.18 -15.50
CA ARG A 73 -27.13 -15.94 -16.65
C ARG A 73 -26.06 -16.95 -16.22
N SER A 74 -26.34 -18.24 -16.40
CA SER A 74 -25.35 -19.29 -16.18
C SER A 74 -24.39 -19.37 -17.37
N VAL A 75 -23.09 -19.42 -17.10
CA VAL A 75 -22.03 -19.50 -18.12
C VAL A 75 -21.47 -20.91 -18.12
N ALA A 76 -21.49 -21.59 -19.28
CA ALA A 76 -20.88 -22.91 -19.43
C ALA A 76 -19.36 -22.85 -19.19
N CYS A 77 -18.72 -24.00 -18.99
CA CYS A 77 -17.26 -24.07 -18.77
C CYS A 77 -16.50 -23.90 -20.09
N ASP A 78 -16.61 -22.71 -20.69
CA ASP A 78 -16.01 -22.34 -21.97
C ASP A 78 -15.70 -20.84 -21.99
N SER A 79 -14.49 -20.48 -22.42
CA SER A 79 -14.01 -19.09 -22.45
C SER A 79 -14.75 -18.21 -23.45
N ALA A 80 -15.19 -18.75 -24.59
CA ALA A 80 -15.96 -18.01 -25.58
C ALA A 80 -17.38 -17.72 -25.05
N GLU A 81 -17.98 -18.66 -24.31
CA GLU A 81 -19.27 -18.45 -23.64
C GLU A 81 -19.17 -17.35 -22.56
N LEU A 82 -18.06 -17.28 -21.82
CA LEU A 82 -17.81 -16.18 -20.88
C LEU A 82 -17.74 -14.82 -21.58
N VAL A 83 -16.99 -14.73 -22.69
CA VAL A 83 -16.89 -13.50 -23.49
C VAL A 83 -18.26 -13.12 -24.06
N ALA A 84 -19.03 -14.08 -24.58
CA ALA A 84 -20.36 -13.85 -25.13
C ALA A 84 -21.34 -13.35 -24.06
N ALA A 85 -21.34 -13.96 -22.86
CA ALA A 85 -22.20 -13.56 -21.76
C ALA A 85 -21.92 -12.13 -21.29
N LEU A 86 -20.64 -11.73 -21.19
CA LEU A 86 -20.26 -10.36 -20.83
C LEU A 86 -20.61 -9.34 -21.91
N THR A 87 -20.40 -9.71 -23.19
CA THR A 87 -20.79 -8.86 -24.33
C THR A 87 -22.29 -8.59 -24.31
N GLN A 88 -23.08 -9.64 -24.05
CA GLN A 88 -24.53 -9.53 -23.97
C GLN A 88 -24.97 -8.69 -22.76
N ALA A 89 -24.39 -8.89 -21.58
CA ALA A 89 -24.71 -8.09 -20.39
C ALA A 89 -24.45 -6.59 -20.63
N ASN A 90 -23.33 -6.24 -21.28
CA ASN A 90 -23.06 -4.84 -21.66
C ASN A 90 -24.11 -4.28 -22.62
N ALA A 91 -24.59 -5.07 -23.58
CA ALA A 91 -25.62 -4.65 -24.54
C ALA A 91 -27.00 -4.50 -23.90
N GLU A 92 -27.27 -5.25 -22.84
CA GLU A 92 -28.56 -5.27 -22.11
C GLU A 92 -28.61 -4.23 -20.97
N GLY A 93 -27.56 -3.44 -20.77
CA GLY A 93 -27.49 -2.41 -19.72
C GLY A 93 -27.03 -2.93 -18.35
N GLY A 94 -26.41 -4.11 -18.31
CA GLY A 94 -25.91 -4.77 -17.11
C GLY A 94 -26.37 -6.22 -17.00
N GLY A 95 -25.92 -6.92 -15.97
CA GLY A 95 -26.38 -8.29 -15.72
C GLY A 95 -25.60 -9.05 -14.66
N ALA A 96 -26.20 -10.14 -14.19
CA ALA A 96 -25.59 -11.07 -13.26
C ALA A 96 -25.20 -12.36 -13.98
N LEU A 97 -23.94 -12.77 -13.83
CA LEU A 97 -23.37 -13.99 -14.40
C LEU A 97 -23.01 -14.94 -13.28
N LYS A 98 -23.28 -16.23 -13.48
CA LYS A 98 -22.81 -17.32 -12.61
C LYS A 98 -21.94 -18.27 -13.42
N LEU A 99 -20.68 -18.40 -13.02
CA LEU A 99 -19.73 -19.26 -13.71
C LEU A 99 -19.95 -20.73 -13.35
N ALA A 100 -19.48 -21.61 -14.24
CA ALA A 100 -19.46 -23.04 -13.99
C ALA A 100 -18.55 -23.34 -12.78
N PRO A 101 -19.04 -24.07 -11.75
CA PRO A 101 -18.29 -24.28 -10.53
C PRO A 101 -16.92 -24.93 -10.77
N LYS A 102 -15.86 -24.35 -10.20
CA LYS A 102 -14.47 -24.84 -10.27
C LYS A 102 -13.93 -25.02 -11.70
N CYS A 103 -14.56 -24.37 -12.68
CA CYS A 103 -14.10 -24.39 -14.06
C CYS A 103 -12.84 -23.53 -14.24
N THR A 104 -11.99 -23.89 -15.20
CA THR A 104 -10.89 -23.03 -15.65
C THR A 104 -11.21 -22.47 -17.04
N TYR A 105 -11.42 -21.15 -17.11
CA TYR A 105 -11.59 -20.36 -18.32
C TYR A 105 -10.22 -19.85 -18.79
N VAL A 106 -9.62 -20.52 -19.77
CA VAL A 106 -8.33 -20.11 -20.35
C VAL A 106 -8.56 -19.14 -21.50
N LEU A 107 -8.05 -17.92 -21.38
CA LEU A 107 -8.10 -16.88 -22.40
C LEU A 107 -6.80 -16.91 -23.22
N ALA A 108 -6.91 -17.18 -24.52
CA ALA A 108 -5.78 -17.25 -25.45
C ALA A 108 -5.61 -15.97 -26.31
N ALA A 109 -6.58 -15.05 -26.26
CA ALA A 109 -6.58 -13.80 -27.02
C ALA A 109 -7.31 -12.70 -26.24
N HIS A 110 -7.07 -11.46 -26.64
CA HIS A 110 -7.76 -10.28 -26.13
C HIS A 110 -9.07 -10.06 -26.89
N ALA A 111 -10.13 -9.69 -26.16
CA ALA A 111 -11.43 -9.32 -26.74
C ALA A 111 -11.48 -7.85 -27.18
N ASP A 112 -10.67 -6.99 -26.54
CA ASP A 112 -10.55 -5.57 -26.88
C ASP A 112 -9.20 -5.29 -27.54
N PRO A 113 -9.14 -4.73 -28.78
CA PRO A 113 -7.88 -4.39 -29.46
C PRO A 113 -6.98 -3.42 -28.67
N GLY A 114 -7.52 -2.76 -27.64
CA GLY A 114 -6.79 -1.82 -26.79
C GLY A 114 -6.66 -0.44 -27.45
N ASP A 115 -5.98 0.46 -26.75
CA ASP A 115 -5.59 1.75 -27.31
C ASP A 115 -4.46 1.61 -28.34
N ALA A 116 -4.18 2.68 -29.09
CA ALA A 116 -3.15 2.67 -30.15
C ALA A 116 -1.73 2.34 -29.64
N SER A 117 -1.49 2.36 -28.32
CA SER A 117 -0.22 1.98 -27.70
C SER A 117 -0.10 0.47 -27.43
N GLY A 118 -1.18 -0.29 -27.56
CA GLY A 118 -1.22 -1.75 -27.33
C GLY A 118 -1.07 -2.17 -25.86
N GLY A 119 -0.91 -1.21 -24.93
CA GLY A 119 -0.65 -1.47 -23.51
C GLY A 119 -1.91 -1.68 -22.65
N GLU A 120 -3.10 -1.43 -23.21
CA GLU A 120 -4.38 -1.45 -22.47
C GLU A 120 -5.35 -2.59 -22.86
N ARG A 121 -4.85 -3.66 -23.47
CA ARG A 121 -5.71 -4.77 -23.93
C ARG A 121 -6.35 -5.54 -22.80
N SER A 122 -7.61 -5.95 -23.02
CA SER A 122 -8.40 -6.77 -22.08
C SER A 122 -8.81 -8.09 -22.73
N GLY A 123 -8.63 -9.18 -21.98
CA GLY A 123 -9.05 -10.53 -22.33
C GLY A 123 -10.57 -10.66 -22.43
N LEU A 124 -11.28 -9.94 -21.57
CA LEU A 124 -12.74 -9.91 -21.53
C LEU A 124 -13.27 -8.54 -21.98
N PRO A 125 -14.54 -8.45 -22.41
CA PRO A 125 -15.17 -7.18 -22.77
C PRO A 125 -15.05 -6.14 -21.65
N VAL A 126 -14.76 -4.89 -22.02
CA VAL A 126 -14.68 -3.76 -21.10
C VAL A 126 -16.02 -3.55 -20.40
N ILE A 127 -15.98 -3.25 -19.10
CA ILE A 127 -17.17 -3.05 -18.27
C ILE A 127 -17.58 -1.57 -18.32
N TYR A 128 -18.74 -1.30 -18.93
CA TYR A 128 -19.39 0.03 -18.98
C TYR A 128 -20.72 0.06 -18.23
N GLN A 129 -21.20 -1.11 -17.82
CA GLN A 129 -22.49 -1.30 -17.17
C GLN A 129 -22.31 -2.00 -15.82
N PRO A 130 -23.33 -2.03 -14.96
CA PRO A 130 -23.31 -2.84 -13.75
C PRO A 130 -23.31 -4.34 -14.07
N ILE A 131 -22.19 -5.00 -13.82
CA ILE A 131 -21.99 -6.43 -14.06
C ILE A 131 -21.58 -7.11 -12.76
N SER A 132 -22.31 -8.15 -12.38
CA SER A 132 -21.99 -9.02 -11.24
C SER A 132 -21.57 -10.40 -11.72
N ILE A 133 -20.47 -10.93 -11.22
CA ILE A 133 -19.93 -12.25 -11.57
C ILE A 133 -19.73 -13.07 -10.29
N GLU A 134 -20.53 -14.11 -10.15
CA GLU A 134 -20.37 -15.15 -9.13
C GLU A 134 -19.49 -16.27 -9.69
N GLY A 135 -18.24 -16.36 -9.22
CA GLY A 135 -17.23 -17.25 -9.79
C GLY A 135 -17.40 -18.73 -9.43
N ALA A 136 -18.06 -19.07 -8.31
CA ALA A 136 -18.22 -20.45 -7.84
C ALA A 136 -16.89 -21.24 -7.81
N ASP A 137 -15.83 -20.61 -7.28
CA ASP A 137 -14.45 -21.11 -7.22
C ASP A 137 -13.80 -21.36 -8.60
N ALA A 138 -14.32 -20.74 -9.67
CA ALA A 138 -13.71 -20.82 -10.98
C ALA A 138 -12.36 -20.10 -11.05
N THR A 139 -11.58 -20.44 -12.06
CA THR A 139 -10.33 -19.77 -12.42
C THR A 139 -10.47 -19.14 -13.80
N ILE A 140 -10.11 -17.86 -13.94
CA ILE A 140 -9.85 -17.23 -15.23
C ILE A 140 -8.35 -17.09 -15.37
N ALA A 141 -7.78 -17.74 -16.38
CA ALA A 141 -6.35 -17.80 -16.61
C ALA A 141 -6.00 -17.21 -17.97
N ARG A 142 -4.94 -16.40 -18.01
CA ARG A 142 -4.33 -16.03 -19.29
C ARG A 142 -3.45 -17.19 -19.75
N ASP A 143 -3.60 -17.62 -20.99
CA ASP A 143 -2.67 -18.59 -21.59
C ASP A 143 -1.24 -18.03 -21.57
N ALA A 144 -0.27 -18.84 -21.16
CA ALA A 144 1.12 -18.39 -20.99
C ALA A 144 1.74 -17.90 -22.30
N THR A 145 1.32 -18.45 -23.43
CA THR A 145 1.80 -18.14 -24.79
C THR A 145 1.01 -17.04 -25.49
N ALA A 146 -0.13 -16.64 -24.93
CA ALA A 146 -0.91 -15.55 -25.49
C ALA A 146 -0.15 -14.22 -25.43
N GLU A 147 -0.62 -13.26 -26.21
CA GLU A 147 -0.20 -11.87 -26.06
C GLU A 147 -0.55 -11.33 -24.67
N GLU A 148 0.08 -10.22 -24.29
CA GLU A 148 -0.12 -9.55 -23.01
C GLU A 148 -1.50 -8.89 -22.98
N PHE A 149 -2.33 -9.26 -22.00
CA PHE A 149 -3.56 -8.57 -21.65
C PHE A 149 -3.93 -8.81 -20.18
N ARG A 150 -4.76 -7.90 -19.64
CA ARG A 150 -5.43 -8.05 -18.34
C ARG A 150 -6.78 -8.74 -18.49
N PHE A 151 -7.42 -9.17 -17.41
CA PHE A 151 -8.76 -9.77 -17.47
C PHE A 151 -9.84 -8.72 -17.68
N PHE A 152 -9.90 -7.75 -16.78
CA PHE A 152 -10.98 -6.76 -16.74
C PHE A 152 -10.44 -5.33 -16.82
N THR A 153 -11.14 -4.51 -17.59
CA THR A 153 -11.04 -3.05 -17.51
C THR A 153 -12.42 -2.51 -17.16
N VAL A 154 -12.49 -1.70 -16.09
CA VAL A 154 -13.71 -0.99 -15.66
C VAL A 154 -13.52 0.49 -15.98
N ARG A 155 -14.31 1.00 -16.93
CA ARG A 155 -14.27 2.41 -17.37
C ARG A 155 -15.26 3.26 -16.59
N ASP A 156 -15.28 4.57 -16.87
CA ASP A 156 -16.24 5.52 -16.31
C ASP A 156 -17.70 5.03 -16.45
N GLY A 157 -18.44 5.04 -15.35
CA GLY A 157 -19.81 4.52 -15.25
C GLY A 157 -19.94 3.01 -15.16
N GLY A 158 -18.87 2.24 -15.36
CA GLY A 158 -18.87 0.79 -15.18
C GLY A 158 -18.85 0.38 -13.71
N GLU A 159 -19.59 -0.68 -13.37
CA GLU A 159 -19.56 -1.26 -12.04
C GLU A 159 -19.30 -2.77 -12.12
N LEU A 160 -18.21 -3.24 -11.52
CA LEU A 160 -17.88 -4.67 -11.46
C LEU A 160 -18.05 -5.20 -10.04
N LYS A 161 -18.95 -6.18 -9.85
CA LYS A 161 -18.98 -7.01 -8.64
C LYS A 161 -18.39 -8.38 -8.99
N LEU A 162 -17.34 -8.79 -8.29
CA LEU A 162 -16.62 -10.03 -8.56
C LEU A 162 -16.46 -10.83 -7.27
N SER A 163 -16.97 -12.06 -7.24
CA SER A 163 -16.90 -12.92 -6.06
C SER A 163 -16.39 -14.33 -6.39
N ASN A 164 -15.72 -14.97 -5.42
CA ASN A 164 -15.43 -16.41 -5.42
C ASN A 164 -14.67 -16.90 -6.68
N ILE A 165 -13.58 -16.23 -7.04
CA ILE A 165 -12.85 -16.52 -8.28
C ILE A 165 -11.33 -16.41 -8.11
N THR A 166 -10.58 -17.11 -8.95
CA THR A 166 -9.13 -16.93 -9.11
C THR A 166 -8.81 -16.30 -10.45
N LEU A 167 -8.05 -15.22 -10.46
CA LEU A 167 -7.47 -14.58 -11.64
C LEU A 167 -5.96 -14.84 -11.65
N THR A 168 -5.46 -15.51 -12.69
CA THR A 168 -4.05 -15.96 -12.74
C THR A 168 -3.34 -15.60 -14.03
N ASN A 169 -2.09 -15.15 -13.92
CA ASN A 169 -1.19 -14.87 -15.05
C ASN A 169 -1.64 -13.70 -15.94
N GLY A 170 -2.41 -12.76 -15.40
CA GLY A 170 -2.76 -11.51 -16.09
C GLY A 170 -1.51 -10.65 -16.34
N ARG A 171 -1.36 -10.07 -17.54
CA ARG A 171 -0.15 -9.32 -17.91
C ARG A 171 -0.51 -8.09 -18.71
N ALA A 172 -0.21 -6.90 -18.22
CA ALA A 172 -0.49 -5.67 -18.94
C ALA A 172 0.54 -4.58 -18.61
N ALA A 173 0.49 -3.45 -19.31
CA ALA A 173 1.34 -2.30 -18.99
C ALA A 173 1.11 -1.81 -17.53
N SER A 174 -0.15 -1.82 -17.09
CA SER A 174 -0.58 -1.56 -15.71
C SER A 174 -1.90 -2.29 -15.44
N GLY A 175 -2.14 -2.66 -14.17
CA GLY A 175 -3.29 -3.47 -13.78
C GLY A 175 -3.23 -4.84 -14.46
N GLY A 176 -2.28 -5.70 -14.04
CA GLY A 176 -2.03 -6.97 -14.72
C GLY A 176 -3.25 -7.90 -14.72
N GLY A 177 -4.02 -7.93 -13.62
CA GLY A 177 -5.30 -8.62 -13.55
C GLY A 177 -6.49 -7.72 -13.88
N ILE A 178 -6.65 -6.61 -13.13
CA ILE A 178 -7.76 -5.66 -13.30
C ILE A 178 -7.22 -4.23 -13.36
N ARG A 179 -7.83 -3.41 -14.21
CA ARG A 179 -7.69 -1.96 -14.21
C ARG A 179 -9.04 -1.31 -13.98
N ILE A 180 -9.12 -0.44 -12.98
CA ILE A 180 -10.29 0.41 -12.70
C ILE A 180 -9.87 1.83 -13.00
N ASP A 181 -10.46 2.42 -14.03
CA ASP A 181 -10.17 3.81 -14.40
C ASP A 181 -10.99 4.79 -13.56
N HIS A 182 -10.60 6.07 -13.62
CA HIS A 182 -11.36 7.16 -13.04
C HIS A 182 -12.85 7.08 -13.44
N GLY A 183 -13.74 7.17 -12.45
CA GLY A 183 -15.19 7.03 -12.62
C GLY A 183 -15.72 5.59 -12.66
N GLY A 184 -14.84 4.59 -12.71
CA GLY A 184 -15.19 3.18 -12.59
C GLY A 184 -15.27 2.72 -11.12
N ASN A 185 -16.16 1.75 -10.87
CA ASN A 185 -16.37 1.16 -9.54
C ASN A 185 -16.16 -0.35 -9.56
N ALA A 186 -15.48 -0.89 -8.55
CA ALA A 186 -15.42 -2.33 -8.35
C ALA A 186 -15.59 -2.74 -6.89
N VAL A 187 -16.29 -3.87 -6.70
CA VAL A 187 -16.40 -4.60 -5.45
C VAL A 187 -15.86 -6.01 -5.70
N VAL A 188 -14.80 -6.37 -4.99
CA VAL A 188 -14.09 -7.64 -5.15
C VAL A 188 -14.08 -8.38 -3.84
N GLU A 189 -14.64 -9.59 -3.84
CA GLU A 189 -14.86 -10.39 -2.64
C GLU A 189 -14.33 -11.81 -2.86
N HIS A 190 -13.67 -12.39 -1.85
CA HIS A 190 -13.23 -13.79 -1.88
C HIS A 190 -12.48 -14.18 -3.17
N THR A 191 -11.64 -13.26 -3.66
CA THR A 191 -10.98 -13.40 -4.96
C THR A 191 -9.47 -13.55 -4.76
N THR A 192 -8.85 -14.44 -5.54
CA THR A 192 -7.40 -14.62 -5.55
C THR A 192 -6.81 -14.04 -6.84
N PHE A 193 -5.86 -13.12 -6.71
CA PHE A 193 -5.01 -12.61 -7.77
C PHE A 193 -3.63 -13.25 -7.62
N THR A 194 -3.24 -14.08 -8.59
CA THR A 194 -1.94 -14.76 -8.55
C THR A 194 -1.15 -14.60 -9.83
N ASP A 195 0.18 -14.53 -9.68
CA ASP A 195 1.15 -14.57 -10.77
C ASP A 195 0.89 -13.51 -11.87
N SER A 196 0.24 -12.39 -11.50
CA SER A 196 -0.11 -11.33 -12.43
C SER A 196 0.94 -10.21 -12.41
N ALA A 197 1.16 -9.57 -13.56
CA ALA A 197 2.26 -8.64 -13.74
C ALA A 197 1.87 -7.34 -14.46
N ALA A 198 2.33 -6.21 -13.90
CA ALA A 198 2.40 -4.93 -14.57
C ALA A 198 3.82 -4.76 -15.16
N LEU A 199 3.89 -4.50 -16.47
CA LEU A 199 5.13 -4.63 -17.24
C LEU A 199 5.75 -3.29 -17.65
N ALA A 200 4.99 -2.18 -17.60
CA ALA A 200 5.54 -0.89 -17.93
C ALA A 200 6.60 -0.46 -16.90
N PRO A 201 7.66 0.28 -17.31
CA PRO A 201 8.72 0.74 -16.39
C PRO A 201 8.23 1.49 -15.15
N GLU A 202 7.19 2.30 -15.32
CA GLU A 202 6.51 3.07 -14.26
C GLU A 202 5.10 2.53 -13.97
N GLY A 203 4.77 1.36 -14.53
CA GLY A 203 3.47 0.73 -14.34
C GLY A 203 3.29 0.20 -12.92
N GLY A 204 2.06 -0.13 -12.58
CA GLY A 204 1.78 -0.69 -11.27
C GLY A 204 0.52 -1.52 -11.20
N GLY A 205 0.29 -2.12 -10.04
CA GLY A 205 -0.83 -3.00 -9.79
C GLY A 205 -0.67 -4.32 -10.54
N GLY A 206 0.30 -5.15 -10.14
CA GLY A 206 0.49 -6.46 -10.77
C GLY A 206 -0.79 -7.29 -10.76
N GLY A 207 -1.53 -7.28 -9.64
CA GLY A 207 -2.91 -7.77 -9.57
C GLY A 207 -3.93 -6.71 -10.02
N ILE A 208 -4.03 -5.59 -9.28
CA ILE A 208 -5.02 -4.54 -9.57
C ILE A 208 -4.36 -3.17 -9.60
N PHE A 209 -4.72 -2.37 -10.63
CA PHE A 209 -4.54 -0.93 -10.59
C PHE A 209 -5.90 -0.23 -10.43
N ASN A 210 -6.07 0.50 -9.33
CA ASN A 210 -7.27 1.28 -9.03
C ASN A 210 -7.02 2.79 -9.15
N ASP A 211 -7.61 3.42 -10.15
CA ASP A 211 -7.70 4.87 -10.33
C ASP A 211 -9.14 5.41 -10.12
N GLY A 212 -10.10 4.50 -9.90
CA GLY A 212 -11.50 4.78 -9.57
C GLY A 212 -11.80 4.48 -8.10
N HIS A 213 -12.90 3.75 -7.85
CA HIS A 213 -13.29 3.30 -6.52
C HIS A 213 -13.24 1.77 -6.41
N LEU A 214 -12.51 1.27 -5.40
CA LEU A 214 -12.39 -0.16 -5.14
C LEU A 214 -12.75 -0.49 -3.69
N THR A 215 -13.65 -1.45 -3.51
CA THR A 215 -13.85 -2.15 -2.25
C THR A 215 -13.36 -3.59 -2.38
N LEU A 216 -12.50 -4.00 -1.45
CA LEU A 216 -11.87 -5.32 -1.44
C LEU A 216 -12.14 -6.01 -0.10
N THR A 217 -12.73 -7.20 -0.14
CA THR A 217 -13.06 -7.99 1.05
C THR A 217 -12.49 -9.39 0.93
N ASP A 218 -11.80 -9.86 1.98
CA ASP A 218 -11.40 -11.26 2.16
C ASP A 218 -10.74 -11.88 0.92
N SER A 219 -9.82 -11.12 0.31
CA SER A 219 -9.20 -11.46 -0.98
C SER A 219 -7.69 -11.61 -0.86
N LYS A 220 -7.08 -12.35 -1.79
CA LYS A 220 -5.66 -12.72 -1.75
C LYS A 220 -4.90 -12.20 -2.96
N PHE A 221 -3.71 -11.68 -2.73
CA PHE A 221 -2.74 -11.24 -3.72
C PHE A 221 -1.44 -12.00 -3.51
N ALA A 222 -1.13 -12.93 -4.39
CA ALA A 222 0.04 -13.79 -4.28
C ALA A 222 0.96 -13.68 -5.51
N ASN A 223 2.27 -13.57 -5.30
CA ASN A 223 3.26 -13.63 -6.38
C ASN A 223 3.04 -12.63 -7.53
N ASN A 224 2.35 -11.51 -7.28
CA ASN A 224 2.13 -10.50 -8.29
C ASN A 224 3.33 -9.56 -8.37
N SER A 225 3.56 -8.97 -9.54
CA SER A 225 4.75 -8.17 -9.80
C SER A 225 4.47 -6.88 -10.54
N ALA A 226 5.02 -5.76 -10.06
CA ALA A 226 5.22 -4.55 -10.85
C ALA A 226 6.69 -4.56 -11.33
N ALA A 227 6.92 -5.15 -12.51
CA ALA A 227 8.23 -5.57 -12.98
C ALA A 227 9.15 -4.39 -13.40
N GLY A 228 8.56 -3.23 -13.67
CA GLY A 228 9.30 -2.00 -13.94
C GLY A 228 10.20 -1.58 -12.79
N TRP A 229 11.33 -0.96 -13.08
CA TRP A 229 12.28 -0.48 -12.07
C TRP A 229 11.69 0.61 -11.17
N ALA A 230 10.72 1.39 -11.68
CA ALA A 230 9.93 2.34 -10.91
C ALA A 230 8.52 1.80 -10.62
N GLY A 231 8.33 0.48 -10.74
CA GLY A 231 7.05 -0.19 -10.60
C GLY A 231 6.44 0.02 -9.22
N ARG A 232 5.11 0.10 -9.16
CA ARG A 232 4.39 0.45 -7.92
C ARG A 232 3.31 -0.57 -7.61
N GLY A 233 3.20 -1.03 -6.37
CA GLY A 233 2.12 -1.92 -5.97
C GLY A 233 2.20 -3.27 -6.67
N GLY A 234 3.12 -4.14 -6.25
CA GLY A 234 3.29 -5.47 -6.85
C GLY A 234 1.99 -6.26 -6.82
N GLY A 235 1.27 -6.24 -5.70
CA GLY A 235 -0.11 -6.73 -5.60
C GLY A 235 -1.12 -5.72 -6.11
N LEU A 236 -1.17 -4.54 -5.47
CA LEU A 236 -2.18 -3.52 -5.76
C LEU A 236 -1.57 -2.12 -5.76
N LEU A 237 -1.88 -1.35 -6.81
CA LEU A 237 -1.63 0.09 -6.88
C LEU A 237 -2.95 0.84 -6.75
N ASN A 238 -3.00 1.81 -5.84
CA ASN A 238 -4.12 2.73 -5.67
C ASN A 238 -3.72 4.17 -6.00
N GLY A 239 -4.36 4.74 -7.03
CA GLY A 239 -4.42 6.18 -7.32
C GLY A 239 -5.76 6.83 -6.96
N GLY A 240 -6.83 6.02 -6.82
CA GLY A 240 -8.17 6.49 -6.48
C GLY A 240 -8.55 6.32 -5.00
N VAL A 241 -9.77 5.87 -4.76
CA VAL A 241 -10.32 5.57 -3.43
C VAL A 241 -10.38 4.07 -3.20
N LEU A 242 -9.81 3.62 -2.09
CA LEU A 242 -9.71 2.21 -1.75
C LEU A 242 -10.21 1.93 -0.32
N THR A 243 -11.06 0.92 -0.19
CA THR A 243 -11.38 0.28 1.09
C THR A 243 -10.98 -1.19 1.04
N VAL A 244 -10.21 -1.65 2.01
CA VAL A 244 -9.77 -3.05 2.14
C VAL A 244 -10.14 -3.60 3.52
N LYS A 245 -10.67 -4.82 3.53
CA LYS A 245 -10.88 -5.60 4.76
C LYS A 245 -10.49 -7.05 4.54
N GLY A 246 -9.74 -7.64 5.47
CA GLY A 246 -9.50 -9.09 5.47
C GLY A 246 -8.57 -9.58 4.37
N ALA A 247 -7.76 -8.72 3.74
CA ALA A 247 -6.96 -9.11 2.58
C ALA A 247 -5.58 -9.66 2.96
N GLU A 248 -5.06 -10.58 2.14
CA GLU A 248 -3.72 -11.15 2.27
C GLU A 248 -2.86 -10.76 1.06
N PHE A 249 -1.74 -10.08 1.30
CA PHE A 249 -0.73 -9.74 0.31
C PHE A 249 0.56 -10.49 0.61
N THR A 250 0.86 -11.52 -0.18
CA THR A 250 2.02 -12.40 0.00
C THR A 250 2.94 -12.48 -1.19
N ASN A 251 4.25 -12.42 -0.97
CA ASN A 251 5.28 -12.65 -2.01
C ASN A 251 5.14 -11.74 -3.24
N ASN A 252 4.51 -10.58 -3.09
CA ASN A 252 4.38 -9.64 -4.19
C ASN A 252 5.63 -8.78 -4.29
N ARG A 253 5.96 -8.34 -5.51
CA ARG A 253 7.20 -7.63 -5.81
C ARG A 253 6.96 -6.35 -6.59
N ALA A 254 7.67 -5.28 -6.22
CA ALA A 254 7.74 -4.06 -7.01
C ALA A 254 9.20 -3.62 -7.19
N GLY A 255 9.55 -3.01 -8.33
CA GLY A 255 10.88 -2.40 -8.48
C GLY A 255 11.04 -1.11 -7.67
N GLY A 256 9.98 -0.30 -7.59
CA GLY A 256 9.98 0.99 -6.93
C GLY A 256 9.34 0.96 -5.54
N PHE A 257 8.01 0.99 -5.47
CA PHE A 257 7.27 1.25 -4.23
C PHE A 257 6.22 0.18 -3.94
N GLY A 258 6.13 -0.28 -2.69
CA GLY A 258 5.00 -1.09 -2.23
C GLY A 258 4.98 -2.47 -2.88
N GLY A 259 5.69 -3.44 -2.30
CA GLY A 259 5.76 -4.79 -2.85
C GLY A 259 4.37 -5.44 -2.81
N GLY A 260 3.70 -5.37 -1.67
CA GLY A 260 2.29 -5.77 -1.53
C GLY A 260 1.35 -4.70 -2.08
N PHE A 261 1.44 -3.49 -1.53
CA PHE A 261 0.52 -2.40 -1.80
C PHE A 261 1.22 -1.05 -1.91
N ALA A 262 0.83 -0.26 -2.90
CA ALA A 262 1.21 1.15 -3.01
C ALA A 262 -0.03 2.05 -3.10
N ASN A 263 -0.12 3.03 -2.21
CA ASN A 263 -1.02 4.17 -2.32
C ASN A 263 -0.25 5.37 -2.86
N TYR A 264 -0.61 5.85 -4.04
CA TYR A 264 0.10 6.92 -4.73
C TYR A 264 -0.90 8.01 -5.13
N GLN A 265 -0.85 9.17 -4.49
CA GLN A 265 -1.81 10.28 -4.71
C GLN A 265 -3.28 9.93 -4.42
N GLY A 266 -3.56 8.74 -3.88
CA GLY A 266 -4.90 8.27 -3.55
C GLY A 266 -5.25 8.35 -2.07
N ALA A 267 -6.44 7.83 -1.75
CA ALA A 267 -6.93 7.63 -0.39
C ALA A 267 -7.20 6.14 -0.15
N ALA A 268 -6.64 5.59 0.93
CA ALA A 268 -6.80 4.19 1.27
C ALA A 268 -7.16 3.99 2.73
N ASP A 269 -8.10 3.07 2.97
CA ASP A 269 -8.50 2.58 4.28
C ASP A 269 -8.37 1.05 4.32
N ILE A 270 -7.51 0.53 5.21
CA ILE A 270 -7.12 -0.88 5.23
C ILE A 270 -7.32 -1.47 6.63
N SER A 271 -8.09 -2.56 6.69
CA SER A 271 -8.46 -3.27 7.93
C SER A 271 -8.03 -4.71 7.89
N GLU A 272 -7.73 -5.29 9.07
CA GLU A 272 -7.82 -6.74 9.28
C GLU A 272 -7.02 -7.56 8.25
N SER A 273 -5.92 -7.00 7.76
CA SER A 273 -5.19 -7.52 6.61
C SER A 273 -3.82 -8.05 7.01
N THR A 274 -3.16 -8.75 6.09
CA THR A 274 -1.78 -9.22 6.26
C THR A 274 -0.92 -8.88 5.04
N PHE A 275 0.22 -8.25 5.28
CA PHE A 275 1.26 -8.01 4.28
C PHE A 275 2.50 -8.81 4.68
N ALA A 276 2.78 -9.90 3.97
CA ALA A 276 3.87 -10.81 4.30
C ALA A 276 4.81 -11.12 3.12
N HIS A 277 6.12 -11.18 3.39
CA HIS A 277 7.11 -11.63 2.40
C HIS A 277 7.14 -10.82 1.09
N ASN A 278 6.64 -9.59 1.11
CA ASN A 278 6.66 -8.73 -0.06
C ASN A 278 8.00 -8.00 -0.18
N THR A 279 8.40 -7.69 -1.41
CA THR A 279 9.68 -7.06 -1.72
C THR A 279 9.52 -5.81 -2.57
N ALA A 280 10.19 -4.71 -2.21
CA ALA A 280 10.20 -3.47 -3.00
C ALA A 280 11.52 -2.69 -2.94
N GLY A 281 11.66 -1.65 -3.76
CA GLY A 281 12.68 -0.63 -3.54
C GLY A 281 12.42 0.14 -2.24
N GLU A 282 11.20 0.61 -2.03
CA GLU A 282 10.74 1.31 -0.83
C GLU A 282 9.40 0.73 -0.37
N GLY A 283 9.24 0.44 0.93
CA GLY A 283 7.99 -0.11 1.49
C GLY A 283 7.74 -1.53 1.03
N GLY A 284 8.43 -2.52 1.61
CA GLY A 284 8.33 -3.91 1.17
C GLY A 284 6.89 -4.41 1.20
N GLY A 285 6.18 -4.18 2.31
CA GLY A 285 4.76 -4.45 2.43
C GLY A 285 3.89 -3.33 1.85
N ILE A 286 3.99 -2.14 2.44
CA ILE A 286 3.12 -0.98 2.17
C ILE A 286 3.95 0.25 1.81
N ALA A 287 3.56 0.95 0.74
CA ALA A 287 4.05 2.29 0.45
C ALA A 287 2.89 3.29 0.40
N SER A 288 3.07 4.44 1.06
CA SER A 288 2.17 5.60 1.00
C SER A 288 2.95 6.80 0.50
N VAL A 289 2.65 7.28 -0.71
CA VAL A 289 3.44 8.33 -1.39
C VAL A 289 2.53 9.45 -1.88
N ALA A 290 2.77 10.68 -1.42
CA ALA A 290 1.91 11.83 -1.71
C ALA A 290 0.41 11.57 -1.44
N ALA A 291 0.12 10.72 -0.45
CA ALA A 291 -1.19 10.10 -0.26
C ALA A 291 -1.71 10.20 1.18
N ARG A 292 -2.96 9.77 1.38
CA ARG A 292 -3.59 9.61 2.70
C ARG A 292 -3.93 8.14 2.95
N THR A 293 -3.31 7.55 3.96
CA THR A 293 -3.45 6.11 4.23
C THR A 293 -3.81 5.86 5.69
N LYS A 294 -4.84 5.06 5.92
CA LYS A 294 -5.18 4.51 7.24
C LYS A 294 -5.02 3.01 7.21
N VAL A 295 -4.39 2.46 8.22
CA VAL A 295 -4.20 1.02 8.38
C VAL A 295 -4.51 0.66 9.82
N TRP A 296 -5.42 -0.30 10.02
CA TRP A 296 -5.75 -0.80 11.36
C TRP A 296 -5.85 -2.33 11.43
N GLN A 297 -5.56 -2.87 12.61
CA GLN A 297 -5.73 -4.29 12.94
C GLN A 297 -5.04 -5.22 11.94
N THR A 298 -3.85 -4.83 11.49
CA THR A 298 -3.17 -5.43 10.34
C THR A 298 -1.77 -5.88 10.72
N LYS A 299 -1.31 -6.96 10.10
CA LYS A 299 0.05 -7.48 10.27
C LYS A 299 0.91 -7.10 9.07
N VAL A 300 2.09 -6.53 9.32
CA VAL A 300 3.11 -6.26 8.30
C VAL A 300 4.37 -7.00 8.70
N THR A 301 4.63 -8.15 8.06
CA THR A 301 5.64 -9.10 8.54
C THR A 301 6.58 -9.61 7.47
N ALA A 302 7.86 -9.80 7.81
CA ALA A 302 8.82 -10.47 6.93
C ALA A 302 8.94 -9.84 5.53
N ASN A 303 8.69 -8.54 5.40
CA ASN A 303 8.84 -7.82 4.14
C ASN A 303 10.25 -7.24 4.04
N THR A 304 10.73 -7.08 2.80
CA THR A 304 12.08 -6.60 2.51
C THR A 304 12.04 -5.41 1.57
N ALA A 305 12.80 -4.36 1.89
CA ALA A 305 12.99 -3.24 0.96
C ALA A 305 14.36 -2.60 1.09
N ARG A 306 14.71 -1.65 0.20
CA ARG A 306 15.89 -0.82 0.44
C ARG A 306 15.63 0.21 1.54
N VAL A 307 14.43 0.79 1.56
CA VAL A 307 13.97 1.75 2.61
C VAL A 307 12.59 1.34 3.11
N GLY A 308 12.36 1.35 4.42
CA GLY A 308 11.06 1.00 4.99
C GLY A 308 10.71 -0.47 4.73
N GLY A 309 11.38 -1.40 5.41
CA GLY A 309 11.26 -2.83 5.14
C GLY A 309 9.81 -3.31 5.14
N GLY A 310 9.05 -2.89 6.15
CA GLY A 310 7.60 -3.11 6.22
C GLY A 310 6.80 -2.03 5.51
N VAL A 311 6.96 -0.78 5.97
CA VAL A 311 6.14 0.37 5.56
C VAL A 311 7.03 1.55 5.18
N VAL A 312 6.71 2.24 4.08
CA VAL A 312 7.24 3.57 3.78
C VAL A 312 6.12 4.61 3.69
N ASN A 313 6.37 5.78 4.24
CA ASN A 313 5.52 6.97 4.16
C ASN A 313 6.35 8.13 3.59
N LYS A 314 6.02 8.62 2.40
CA LYS A 314 6.81 9.63 1.68
C LYS A 314 5.93 10.76 1.18
N ASP A 315 6.20 11.99 1.62
CA ASP A 315 5.37 13.17 1.30
C ASP A 315 3.87 12.95 1.62
N ALA A 316 3.60 12.09 2.61
CA ALA A 316 2.28 11.51 2.84
C ALA A 316 1.88 11.56 4.32
N THR A 317 0.59 11.38 4.56
CA THR A 317 0.04 11.19 5.89
C THR A 317 -0.40 9.74 6.06
N ILE A 318 0.19 9.05 7.04
CA ILE A 318 -0.18 7.69 7.39
C ILE A 318 -0.59 7.59 8.86
N THR A 319 -1.71 6.92 9.11
CA THR A 319 -2.16 6.54 10.46
C THR A 319 -2.16 5.03 10.57
N LEU A 320 -1.39 4.52 11.52
CA LEU A 320 -1.23 3.11 11.83
C LEU A 320 -1.81 2.87 13.22
N ARG A 321 -2.78 1.96 13.35
CA ARG A 321 -3.39 1.63 14.65
C ARG A 321 -3.54 0.14 14.85
N ASP A 322 -3.25 -0.36 16.06
CA ASP A 322 -3.44 -1.79 16.36
C ASP A 322 -2.70 -2.69 15.35
N LEU A 323 -1.46 -2.31 15.03
CA LEU A 323 -0.63 -3.03 14.07
C LEU A 323 0.42 -3.89 14.76
N THR A 324 0.74 -5.01 14.11
CA THR A 324 1.98 -5.75 14.37
C THR A 324 2.90 -5.62 13.17
N ILE A 325 3.97 -4.83 13.31
CA ILE A 325 5.01 -4.62 12.30
C ILE A 325 6.26 -5.36 12.74
N SER A 326 6.56 -6.50 12.14
CA SER A 326 7.62 -7.37 12.66
C SER A 326 8.45 -8.10 11.64
N HIS A 327 9.71 -8.40 11.98
CA HIS A 327 10.59 -9.21 11.12
C HIS A 327 10.82 -8.61 9.73
N ASN A 328 10.57 -7.31 9.56
CA ASN A 328 10.84 -6.64 8.30
C ASN A 328 12.29 -6.20 8.23
N THR A 329 12.85 -6.21 7.03
CA THR A 329 14.27 -5.93 6.79
C THR A 329 14.42 -4.80 5.79
N SER A 330 15.29 -3.83 6.07
CA SER A 330 15.72 -2.85 5.07
C SER A 330 17.21 -2.68 4.94
N GLU A 331 17.68 -2.22 3.78
CA GLU A 331 19.11 -1.98 3.55
C GLU A 331 19.58 -0.65 4.14
N VAL A 332 18.78 0.42 3.99
CA VAL A 332 19.24 1.81 4.19
C VAL A 332 18.64 2.47 5.42
N ALA A 333 17.34 2.30 5.69
CA ALA A 333 16.69 2.93 6.83
C ALA A 333 15.33 2.29 7.13
N GLY A 334 14.92 2.32 8.40
CA GLY A 334 13.55 1.96 8.80
C GLY A 334 13.26 0.50 8.55
N GLY A 335 13.76 -0.41 9.41
CA GLY A 335 13.53 -1.84 9.22
C GLY A 335 12.03 -2.16 9.22
N GLY A 336 11.30 -1.64 10.20
CA GLY A 336 9.84 -1.72 10.25
C GLY A 336 9.17 -0.64 9.41
N VAL A 337 9.41 0.63 9.75
CA VAL A 337 8.76 1.80 9.16
C VAL A 337 9.79 2.86 8.80
N ALA A 338 9.66 3.45 7.61
CA ALA A 338 10.39 4.67 7.22
C ALA A 338 9.38 5.79 6.90
N SER A 339 9.59 6.99 7.44
CA SER A 339 8.84 8.20 7.09
C SER A 339 9.77 9.27 6.55
N ILE A 340 9.48 9.82 5.37
CA ILE A 340 10.29 10.84 4.70
C ILE A 340 9.36 11.99 4.32
N GLN A 341 9.64 13.20 4.81
CA GLN A 341 8.83 14.38 4.50
C GLN A 341 7.33 14.20 4.80
N GLY A 342 7.01 13.39 5.81
CA GLY A 342 5.65 12.90 6.05
C GLY A 342 5.15 13.07 7.49
N LEU A 343 3.88 12.73 7.69
CA LEU A 343 3.25 12.63 9.00
C LEU A 343 2.94 11.16 9.31
N LEU A 344 3.59 10.63 10.34
CA LEU A 344 3.40 9.26 10.83
C LEU A 344 2.73 9.31 12.21
N THR A 345 1.53 8.73 12.31
CA THR A 345 0.90 8.43 13.60
C THR A 345 0.86 6.92 13.82
N LEU A 346 1.36 6.47 14.96
CA LEU A 346 1.35 5.08 15.41
C LEU A 346 0.64 4.97 16.75
N ASP A 347 -0.50 4.31 16.77
CA ASP A 347 -1.37 4.14 17.94
C ASP A 347 -1.52 2.67 18.31
N ASP A 348 -1.46 2.33 19.60
CA ASP A 348 -1.81 1.00 20.12
C ASP A 348 -1.14 -0.15 19.35
N SER A 349 0.10 0.03 18.88
CA SER A 349 0.77 -0.88 17.93
C SER A 349 2.09 -1.41 18.46
N THR A 350 2.58 -2.49 17.86
CA THR A 350 3.88 -3.11 18.16
C THR A 350 4.76 -3.13 16.91
N VAL A 351 5.96 -2.54 17.01
CA VAL A 351 7.03 -2.57 16.00
C VAL A 351 8.17 -3.38 16.60
N THR A 352 8.31 -4.64 16.18
CA THR A 352 9.26 -5.55 16.85
C THR A 352 10.10 -6.40 15.93
N SER A 353 11.34 -6.67 16.33
CA SER A 353 12.22 -7.63 15.63
C SER A 353 12.45 -7.25 14.17
N ASN A 354 12.44 -5.96 13.84
CA ASN A 354 12.77 -5.46 12.51
C ASN A 354 14.26 -5.11 12.45
N THR A 355 14.85 -5.26 11.27
CA THR A 355 16.29 -5.09 11.05
C THR A 355 16.56 -4.08 9.94
N THR A 356 17.55 -3.22 10.10
CA THR A 356 18.04 -2.39 8.99
C THR A 356 19.55 -2.28 8.96
N GLY A 357 20.11 -2.10 7.75
CA GLY A 357 21.51 -1.79 7.53
C GLY A 357 21.88 -0.32 7.78
N GLY A 358 20.90 0.56 8.02
CA GLY A 358 21.16 1.94 8.46
C GLY A 358 20.38 2.29 9.72
N ASP A 359 19.82 3.50 9.79
CA ASP A 359 19.20 4.02 11.02
C ASP A 359 17.75 3.56 11.20
N GLY A 360 17.31 3.48 12.46
CA GLY A 360 15.91 3.24 12.78
C GLY A 360 15.49 1.78 12.54
N GLY A 361 16.06 0.83 13.29
CA GLY A 361 15.73 -0.60 13.14
C GLY A 361 14.22 -0.84 13.16
N GLY A 362 13.51 -0.21 14.10
CA GLY A 362 12.05 -0.19 14.14
C GLY A 362 11.47 0.89 13.24
N ILE A 363 11.72 2.15 13.59
CA ILE A 363 11.17 3.32 12.90
C ILE A 363 12.31 4.27 12.53
N SER A 364 12.38 4.68 11.27
CA SER A 364 13.21 5.79 10.81
C SER A 364 12.32 6.93 10.31
N ALA A 365 12.68 8.16 10.63
CA ALA A 365 11.94 9.33 10.20
C ALA A 365 12.87 10.49 9.83
N GLU A 366 12.77 10.97 8.59
CA GLU A 366 13.53 12.09 8.05
C GLU A 366 12.55 13.19 7.63
N GLN A 367 12.80 14.45 8.02
CA GLN A 367 11.94 15.57 7.62
C GLN A 367 10.46 15.36 7.97
N SER A 368 10.22 14.57 9.01
CA SER A 368 8.91 14.00 9.33
C SER A 368 8.46 14.33 10.74
N ASN A 369 7.14 14.34 10.92
CA ASN A 369 6.50 14.42 12.23
C ASN A 369 6.03 13.02 12.65
N VAL A 370 6.50 12.55 13.80
CA VAL A 370 6.20 11.22 14.33
C VAL A 370 5.47 11.34 15.66
N LEU A 371 4.29 10.75 15.73
CA LEU A 371 3.50 10.62 16.96
C LEU A 371 3.32 9.14 17.29
N VAL A 372 3.85 8.69 18.41
CA VAL A 372 3.73 7.31 18.89
C VAL A 372 3.00 7.28 20.23
N ARG A 373 1.83 6.64 20.28
CA ARG A 373 1.00 6.57 21.49
C ARG A 373 0.67 5.13 21.84
N LYS A 374 0.78 4.78 23.12
CA LYS A 374 0.42 3.45 23.66
C LYS A 374 1.01 2.30 22.85
N SER A 375 2.18 2.52 22.27
CA SER A 375 2.79 1.60 21.31
C SER A 375 4.16 1.18 21.78
N GLU A 376 4.65 0.08 21.24
CA GLU A 376 5.91 -0.55 21.62
C GLU A 376 6.84 -0.66 20.41
N SER A 377 8.06 -0.16 20.54
CA SER A 377 9.19 -0.43 19.64
C SER A 377 10.21 -1.28 20.37
N SER A 378 10.31 -2.56 20.02
CA SER A 378 11.11 -3.53 20.79
C SER A 378 11.96 -4.46 19.93
N HIS A 379 13.10 -4.91 20.44
CA HIS A 379 13.92 -5.94 19.77
C HIS A 379 14.33 -5.60 18.33
N ASN A 380 14.28 -4.33 17.94
CA ASN A 380 14.65 -3.92 16.60
C ASN A 380 16.16 -3.65 16.52
N GLN A 381 16.73 -3.85 15.34
CA GLN A 381 18.18 -3.88 15.13
C GLN A 381 18.61 -2.97 13.99
N ALA A 382 19.55 -2.08 14.27
CA ALA A 382 20.25 -1.27 13.28
C ALA A 382 21.71 -1.78 13.21
N LEU A 383 22.09 -2.41 12.10
CA LEU A 383 23.33 -3.21 12.00
C LEU A 383 24.44 -2.54 11.17
N GLY A 384 24.17 -1.39 10.55
CA GLY A 384 25.18 -0.64 9.80
C GLY A 384 26.30 -0.13 10.70
N PRO A 385 27.57 -0.03 10.26
CA PRO A 385 28.71 0.33 11.10
C PRO A 385 28.56 1.62 11.92
N GLU A 386 27.81 2.59 11.39
CA GLU A 386 27.54 3.88 12.05
C GLU A 386 26.06 4.07 12.40
N SER A 387 25.27 3.00 12.28
CA SER A 387 23.82 3.06 12.43
C SER A 387 23.39 3.35 13.86
N LYS A 388 22.29 4.08 14.01
CA LYS A 388 21.75 4.56 15.29
C LYS A 388 20.26 4.29 15.40
N GLY A 389 19.77 4.36 16.64
CA GLY A 389 18.34 4.29 16.93
C GLY A 389 17.75 2.96 16.52
N GLY A 390 18.24 1.86 17.08
CA GLY A 390 17.72 0.52 16.83
C GLY A 390 16.20 0.47 16.96
N GLY A 391 15.63 1.18 17.94
CA GLY A 391 14.18 1.32 18.08
C GLY A 391 13.62 2.40 17.17
N ILE A 392 14.04 3.64 17.37
CA ILE A 392 13.55 4.80 16.63
C ILE A 392 14.73 5.74 16.31
N ALA A 393 14.83 6.19 15.06
CA ALA A 393 15.73 7.25 14.65
C ALA A 393 14.95 8.37 13.96
N VAL A 394 15.15 9.62 14.39
CA VAL A 394 14.49 10.79 13.79
C VAL A 394 15.51 11.88 13.48
N THR A 395 15.49 12.35 12.25
CA THR A 395 16.37 13.40 11.72
C THR A 395 15.52 14.52 11.12
N GLN A 396 15.81 15.78 11.51
CA GLN A 396 15.14 17.00 11.05
C GLN A 396 13.61 16.91 11.13
N GLY A 397 12.98 17.13 12.28
CA GLY A 397 11.55 16.90 12.41
C GLY A 397 11.04 17.03 13.84
N GLN A 398 9.93 16.35 14.13
CA GLN A 398 9.38 16.30 15.47
C GLN A 398 9.03 14.88 15.86
N MET A 399 9.28 14.54 17.13
CA MET A 399 8.83 13.29 17.69
C MET A 399 8.06 13.53 18.98
N SER A 400 6.94 12.83 19.14
CA SER A 400 6.18 12.79 20.39
C SER A 400 5.85 11.36 20.78
N LEU A 401 6.26 10.98 21.99
CA LEU A 401 6.01 9.67 22.59
C LEU A 401 5.08 9.83 23.80
N PHE A 402 3.96 9.09 23.82
CA PHE A 402 3.00 9.12 24.92
C PHE A 402 2.59 7.72 25.36
N LYS A 403 2.83 7.38 26.64
CA LYS A 403 2.52 6.07 27.22
C LYS A 403 3.07 4.90 26.40
N SER A 404 4.22 5.09 25.76
CA SER A 404 4.80 4.16 24.81
C SER A 404 6.04 3.46 25.40
N LYS A 405 6.57 2.47 24.69
CA LYS A 405 7.78 1.76 25.09
C LYS A 405 8.79 1.74 23.95
N VAL A 406 10.05 2.03 24.26
CA VAL A 406 11.20 1.81 23.35
C VAL A 406 12.20 0.96 24.12
N ILE A 407 12.14 -0.36 23.93
CA ILE A 407 12.85 -1.30 24.80
C ILE A 407 13.66 -2.33 24.05
N GLU A 408 14.81 -2.73 24.61
CA GLU A 408 15.58 -3.89 24.12
C GLU A 408 15.98 -3.79 22.64
N ASN A 409 16.12 -2.57 22.12
CA ASN A 409 16.59 -2.33 20.76
C ASN A 409 18.12 -2.23 20.71
N ARG A 410 18.69 -2.57 19.55
CA ARG A 410 20.14 -2.59 19.32
C ARG A 410 20.51 -1.75 18.11
N ALA A 411 21.58 -0.98 18.21
CA ALA A 411 22.21 -0.32 17.06
C ALA A 411 23.71 -0.54 17.09
N ALA A 412 24.40 -0.58 15.94
CA ALA A 412 25.85 -0.74 15.96
C ALA A 412 26.54 0.49 16.60
N GLY A 413 26.07 1.68 16.24
CA GLY A 413 26.47 2.95 16.82
C GLY A 413 25.58 3.39 17.99
N GLU A 414 26.03 4.41 18.71
CA GLU A 414 25.26 5.02 19.79
C GLU A 414 24.32 6.12 19.26
N PRO A 415 23.06 6.19 19.75
CA PRO A 415 22.42 5.34 20.76
C PRO A 415 21.65 4.14 20.17
N GLY A 416 21.52 3.04 20.94
CA GLY A 416 20.81 1.83 20.53
C GLY A 416 19.27 1.92 20.51
N GLY A 417 18.69 2.83 21.28
CA GLY A 417 17.23 2.95 21.44
C GLY A 417 16.62 4.02 20.56
N LEU A 418 16.79 5.27 20.99
CA LEU A 418 16.24 6.45 20.36
C LEU A 418 17.37 7.38 19.90
N SER A 419 17.45 7.67 18.61
CA SER A 419 18.39 8.61 18.01
C SER A 419 17.67 9.88 17.53
N GLU A 420 18.24 11.03 17.84
CA GLU A 420 17.63 12.34 17.59
C GLU A 420 18.66 13.28 16.97
N THR A 421 18.38 13.79 15.77
CA THR A 421 19.27 14.74 15.08
C THR A 421 18.49 15.95 14.58
N GLU A 422 18.81 17.15 15.08
CA GLU A 422 18.18 18.42 14.66
C GLU A 422 16.65 18.45 14.84
N ILE A 423 16.14 17.88 15.95
CA ILE A 423 14.70 17.73 16.18
C ILE A 423 14.23 18.23 17.55
N VAL A 424 12.91 18.38 17.69
CA VAL A 424 12.25 18.55 18.98
C VAL A 424 11.58 17.23 19.38
N VAL A 425 11.96 16.72 20.56
CA VAL A 425 11.35 15.51 21.13
C VAL A 425 10.54 15.82 22.37
N LYS A 426 9.33 15.26 22.42
CA LYS A 426 8.43 15.29 23.58
C LYS A 426 8.18 13.86 24.05
N VAL A 427 8.49 13.58 25.30
CA VAL A 427 8.24 12.29 25.96
C VAL A 427 7.44 12.55 27.23
N ASP A 428 6.35 11.81 27.43
CA ASP A 428 5.58 11.88 28.68
C ASP A 428 6.21 11.07 29.82
N ASP A 429 5.71 11.29 31.04
CA ASP A 429 6.17 10.63 32.27
C ASP A 429 5.84 9.11 32.33
N LYS A 430 5.07 8.61 31.35
CA LYS A 430 4.61 7.23 31.26
C LYS A 430 5.31 6.43 30.17
N THR A 431 6.15 7.07 29.36
CA THR A 431 6.91 6.40 28.33
C THR A 431 8.15 5.74 28.93
N VAL A 432 8.39 4.49 28.57
CA VAL A 432 9.50 3.69 29.09
C VAL A 432 10.56 3.51 28.00
N ILE A 433 11.79 3.92 28.28
CA ILE A 433 12.93 3.77 27.37
C ILE A 433 14.06 3.06 28.12
N THR A 434 14.17 1.74 27.98
CA THR A 434 15.05 0.90 28.81
C THR A 434 15.60 -0.30 28.07
N GLY A 435 16.78 -0.79 28.47
CA GLY A 435 17.34 -2.03 27.91
C GLY A 435 17.86 -1.91 26.48
N ASN A 436 17.86 -0.72 25.89
CA ASN A 436 18.43 -0.47 24.57
C ASN A 436 19.95 -0.36 24.67
N ARG A 437 20.69 -0.94 23.73
CA ARG A 437 22.16 -1.01 23.80
C ARG A 437 22.81 -0.75 22.45
N PRO A 438 23.94 -0.04 22.39
CA PRO A 438 24.83 -0.16 21.23
C PRO A 438 25.40 -1.59 21.17
N CYS A 439 25.77 -2.07 19.98
CA CYS A 439 26.38 -3.40 19.83
C CYS A 439 27.77 -3.49 20.47
N GLY A 440 28.47 -2.36 20.69
CA GLY A 440 29.84 -2.34 21.22
C GLY A 440 30.88 -3.01 20.29
N ASP A 441 32.16 -2.94 20.66
CA ASP A 441 33.27 -3.53 19.88
C ASP A 441 33.37 -5.06 20.01
N ASP A 442 32.67 -5.68 20.97
CA ASP A 442 32.66 -7.14 21.17
C ASP A 442 31.65 -7.81 20.23
N ARG A 443 32.04 -7.86 18.95
CA ARG A 443 31.29 -8.45 17.81
C ARG A 443 31.14 -9.99 17.86
N ALA A 444 31.33 -10.62 19.02
CA ALA A 444 31.51 -12.08 19.09
C ALA A 444 30.29 -12.87 19.58
N ASP A 445 29.39 -12.33 20.40
CA ASP A 445 28.35 -13.15 21.06
C ASP A 445 26.90 -12.63 20.97
N ASP A 446 26.65 -11.48 20.33
CA ASP A 446 25.36 -10.77 20.49
C ASP A 446 24.59 -10.46 19.18
N GLY A 447 24.87 -11.19 18.10
CA GLY A 447 24.07 -11.12 16.86
C GLY A 447 24.32 -9.92 15.95
N CYS A 448 25.25 -9.02 16.28
CA CYS A 448 25.69 -7.94 15.39
C CYS A 448 26.80 -8.42 14.44
N ARG A 449 26.52 -9.46 13.63
CA ARG A 449 27.38 -9.82 12.50
C ARG A 449 26.95 -9.04 11.27
N VAL A 450 27.89 -8.31 10.70
CA VAL A 450 27.86 -7.88 9.30
C VAL A 450 28.54 -9.02 8.53
N ASP A 451 27.76 -9.90 7.92
CA ASP A 451 28.27 -10.90 6.97
C ASP A 451 28.16 -10.35 5.54
#